data_AF-A0A8T1SMT4-F1
#
_entry.id   AF-A0A8T1SMT4-F1
#
_cell.length_a   1.000
_cell.length_b   1.000
_cell.length_c   1.000
_cell.angle_alpha   90.00
_cell.angle_beta   90.00
_cell.angle_gamma   90.00
#
_symmetry.space_group_name_H-M   'P 1'
#
loop_
_entity.id
_entity.type
_entity.pdbx_description
1 polymer ?
#
loop_
_entity_poly.entity_id
_entity_poly.type
_entity_poly.pdbx_seq_one_letter_code
_entity_poly.pdbx_strand_id
1 'polypeptide(L)'
;GARGAPGGEREVTAAPAAPSTPGQLAEKAAGGEARGTAKKSVRVKVVKKKVLKKKPKAPAQGAATEQQPQCPPLGLESLRVSDFQLRASSIKRYGLGAHRGRLNIQSGIHDGDFYDGGWCAGHEDRDQWLEIDARRPTRFTGVITQGLNSIWTYDWVTSYKIQFSNDTHAWQPGRNGTEEVVFPGNKDPETPVLNALPTPVVARYIRINPQTWFENGTICLRAEILGCPLPDPNNIYSWENEPVPTDKLDFRHHDYKEMRKLMKKVNEECPNITRVYSIGKSYLGLKMYVMEISDNPGQHELGEPEFRYVAGMHGNEALGRELLLNLMQYLCREYTRGSPRVVRLVSETRIHLLPSMNPDGYETAYKLGSELGGWAMGRWTYEGIDLNHNFADLNTPLWDAEDNELVPHKFPNHYLPIPEYYTFANAQVARRPGPSSTGCRSTPSC
;
A
#
# COMPACT_ATOMS: atom_id res chain seq x y z
N GLY A 1 -52.17 -54.75 20.29
CA GLY A 1 -51.30 -55.46 21.25
C GLY A 1 -50.85 -54.49 22.30
N ALA A 2 -51.11 -54.83 23.57
CA ALA A 2 -50.61 -54.25 24.81
C ALA A 2 -49.07 -54.02 24.81
N ARG A 3 -48.42 -53.19 25.64
CA ARG A 3 -48.72 -52.28 26.75
C ARG A 3 -47.37 -51.60 27.09
N GLY A 4 -47.35 -50.41 27.69
CA GLY A 4 -46.29 -50.01 28.63
C GLY A 4 -45.97 -48.51 28.69
N ALA A 5 -46.71 -47.78 29.52
CA ALA A 5 -46.25 -46.61 30.29
C ALA A 5 -46.42 -46.96 31.79
N PRO A 6 -46.15 -46.12 32.82
CA PRO A 6 -45.64 -44.73 32.84
C PRO A 6 -44.68 -44.37 34.03
N GLY A 7 -44.33 -43.07 34.14
CA GLY A 7 -43.96 -42.39 35.41
C GLY A 7 -42.74 -41.47 35.25
N GLY A 8 -42.75 -40.17 35.59
CA GLY A 8 -43.74 -39.28 36.20
C GLY A 8 -43.25 -37.82 36.10
N GLU A 9 -44.19 -36.90 36.28
CA GLU A 9 -44.10 -35.45 36.05
C GLU A 9 -43.19 -34.69 37.04
N ARG A 10 -42.60 -33.56 36.58
CA ARG A 10 -42.90 -32.24 37.14
C ARG A 10 -42.30 -31.10 36.32
N GLU A 11 -43.19 -30.18 35.94
CA GLU A 11 -42.99 -28.91 35.27
C GLU A 11 -42.63 -27.81 36.29
N VAL A 12 -41.60 -27.00 36.01
CA VAL A 12 -41.48 -25.63 36.53
C VAL A 12 -40.77 -24.75 35.50
N THR A 13 -41.40 -23.63 35.19
CA THR A 13 -41.04 -22.57 34.23
C THR A 13 -39.87 -21.70 34.69
N ALA A 14 -39.02 -21.24 33.76
CA ALA A 14 -38.21 -20.01 33.92
C ALA A 14 -37.67 -19.49 32.57
N ALA A 15 -37.84 -18.19 32.33
CA ALA A 15 -37.17 -17.39 31.30
C ALA A 15 -36.44 -16.20 32.00
N PRO A 16 -35.67 -15.34 31.29
CA PRO A 16 -34.22 -15.45 31.10
C PRO A 16 -33.44 -14.34 31.84
N ALA A 17 -32.10 -14.49 31.97
CA ALA A 17 -31.22 -13.50 32.57
C ALA A 17 -30.14 -13.02 31.58
N ALA A 18 -30.00 -11.69 31.47
CA ALA A 18 -29.00 -10.97 30.68
C ALA A 18 -27.61 -10.94 31.37
N PRO A 19 -26.49 -10.83 30.63
CA PRO A 19 -25.17 -10.67 31.21
C PRO A 19 -24.79 -9.20 31.44
N SER A 20 -24.05 -8.99 32.52
CA SER A 20 -23.65 -7.73 33.13
C SER A 20 -22.26 -7.25 32.69
N THR A 21 -22.10 -5.92 32.65
CA THR A 21 -20.86 -5.16 32.42
C THR A 21 -20.11 -4.92 33.74
N PRO A 22 -18.76 -4.87 33.75
CA PRO A 22 -18.01 -4.27 34.86
C PRO A 22 -17.30 -2.94 34.50
N GLY A 23 -17.85 -1.85 35.03
CA GLY A 23 -17.25 -1.03 36.09
C GLY A 23 -15.87 -0.38 35.92
N GLN A 24 -15.89 0.94 35.72
CA GLN A 24 -14.81 1.91 35.98
C GLN A 24 -14.38 1.96 37.46
N LEU A 25 -13.10 2.21 37.72
CA LEU A 25 -12.56 2.54 39.05
C LEU A 25 -12.14 4.02 39.09
N ALA A 26 -12.80 4.79 39.96
CA ALA A 26 -12.37 6.11 40.41
C ALA A 26 -12.40 6.16 41.95
N GLU A 27 -11.25 6.55 42.50
CA GLU A 27 -10.95 7.29 43.74
C GLU A 27 -12.02 7.42 44.85
N LYS A 28 -11.60 7.11 46.09
CA LYS A 28 -12.13 7.74 47.31
C LYS A 28 -11.01 8.02 48.32
N ALA A 29 -11.04 9.24 48.84
CA ALA A 29 -10.22 9.77 49.92
C ALA A 29 -10.94 9.74 51.27
N ALA A 30 -10.18 9.59 52.36
CA ALA A 30 -10.38 10.07 53.75
C ALA A 30 -9.12 9.62 54.54
N GLY A 31 -8.41 10.34 55.42
CA GLY A 31 -8.63 11.55 56.21
C GLY A 31 -8.22 11.23 57.66
N GLY A 32 -7.19 11.88 58.25
CA GLY A 32 -6.84 11.71 59.67
C GLY A 32 -5.43 12.15 60.15
N GLU A 33 -5.34 13.41 60.58
CA GLU A 33 -4.43 14.17 61.48
C GLU A 33 -3.05 13.71 62.05
N ALA A 34 -2.12 14.68 61.95
CA ALA A 34 -1.19 15.29 62.94
C ALA A 34 0.06 14.56 63.52
N ARG A 35 1.26 15.07 63.16
CA ARG A 35 2.23 15.79 64.04
C ARG A 35 3.49 16.22 63.27
N GLY A 36 3.99 17.43 63.53
CA GLY A 36 5.01 18.11 62.72
C GLY A 36 6.47 17.91 63.14
N THR A 37 7.37 18.50 62.36
CA THR A 37 8.57 19.25 62.80
C THR A 37 9.31 19.87 61.61
N ALA A 38 9.88 21.05 61.84
CA ALA A 38 10.39 22.01 60.86
C ALA A 38 11.74 21.65 60.21
N LYS A 39 11.99 22.09 58.96
CA LYS A 39 13.35 22.36 58.44
C LYS A 39 13.41 23.60 57.52
N LYS A 40 14.51 24.34 57.72
CA LYS A 40 14.85 25.70 57.28
C LYS A 40 15.13 25.84 55.78
N SER A 41 14.79 27.00 55.23
CA SER A 41 15.21 27.49 53.91
C SER A 41 16.66 27.99 53.91
N VAL A 42 17.48 27.54 52.96
CA VAL A 42 18.80 28.13 52.66
C VAL A 42 18.86 28.52 51.19
N ARG A 43 19.03 29.82 50.91
CA ARG A 43 19.32 30.37 49.59
C ARG A 43 20.82 30.24 49.29
N VAL A 44 21.19 29.60 48.19
CA VAL A 44 22.58 29.59 47.68
C VAL A 44 22.62 30.30 46.32
N LYS A 45 23.45 31.34 46.24
CA LYS A 45 23.72 32.15 45.04
C LYS A 45 24.55 31.33 44.03
N VAL A 46 24.08 31.23 42.79
CA VAL A 46 24.83 30.59 41.68
C VAL A 46 25.72 31.63 40.99
N VAL A 47 27.03 31.43 41.09
CA VAL A 47 28.07 32.18 40.34
C VAL A 47 28.25 31.51 38.97
N LYS A 48 28.04 32.25 37.88
CA LYS A 48 28.27 31.75 36.51
C LYS A 48 29.77 31.72 36.19
N LYS A 49 30.39 30.54 36.14
CA LYS A 49 31.67 30.31 35.45
C LYS A 49 31.39 30.01 33.97
N LYS A 50 31.97 30.81 33.06
CA LYS A 50 32.03 30.53 31.61
C LYS A 50 32.91 29.31 31.38
N VAL A 51 32.31 28.18 31.00
CA VAL A 51 33.03 27.01 30.48
C VAL A 51 32.94 27.06 28.96
N LEU A 52 34.08 27.17 28.29
CA LEU A 52 34.22 26.99 26.84
C LEU A 52 33.79 25.56 26.48
N LYS A 53 32.60 25.42 25.88
CA LYS A 53 32.18 24.16 25.26
C LYS A 53 32.95 23.97 23.95
N LYS A 54 33.86 22.98 23.91
CA LYS A 54 34.40 22.43 22.66
C LYS A 54 33.23 22.03 21.75
N LYS A 55 33.27 22.45 20.48
CA LYS A 55 32.33 21.98 19.44
C LYS A 55 32.37 20.45 19.40
N PRO A 56 31.21 19.75 19.31
CA PRO A 56 31.21 18.32 19.08
C PRO A 56 31.90 18.05 17.75
N LYS A 57 32.94 17.21 17.77
CA LYS A 57 33.58 16.68 16.58
C LYS A 57 32.53 15.80 15.89
N ALA A 58 32.24 16.09 14.62
CA ALA A 58 31.33 15.28 13.81
C ALA A 58 31.75 13.80 13.92
N PRO A 59 30.80 12.85 14.09
CA PRO A 59 31.16 11.45 14.03
C PRO A 59 31.76 11.15 12.67
N ALA A 60 32.93 10.52 12.70
CA ALA A 60 33.65 10.10 11.51
C ALA A 60 32.72 9.25 10.64
N GLN A 61 32.60 9.64 9.38
CA GLN A 61 32.04 8.81 8.31
C GLN A 61 32.88 7.52 8.26
N GLY A 62 32.32 6.45 8.82
CA GLY A 62 32.91 5.12 8.82
C GLY A 62 32.06 4.20 7.94
N ALA A 63 32.60 3.90 6.77
CA ALA A 63 32.20 2.88 5.81
C ALA A 63 30.71 2.88 5.41
N ALA A 64 30.41 3.61 4.33
CA ALA A 64 29.35 3.15 3.43
C ALA A 64 29.76 1.74 2.98
N THR A 65 29.02 0.73 3.45
CA THR A 65 28.98 -0.56 2.79
C THR A 65 28.70 -0.26 1.32
N GLU A 66 29.64 -0.62 0.46
CA GLU A 66 29.49 -0.54 -0.99
C GLU A 66 28.25 -1.38 -1.32
N GLN A 67 27.10 -0.73 -1.47
CA GLN A 67 25.88 -1.40 -1.90
C GLN A 67 26.18 -1.92 -3.29
N GLN A 68 26.34 -3.25 -3.41
CA GLN A 68 26.42 -3.89 -4.71
C GLN A 68 25.27 -3.36 -5.57
N PRO A 69 25.51 -2.96 -6.83
CA PRO A 69 24.46 -2.38 -7.66
C PRO A 69 23.29 -3.35 -7.71
N GLN A 70 22.19 -2.93 -7.08
CA GLN A 70 21.02 -3.77 -6.90
C GLN A 70 20.33 -3.86 -8.25
N CYS A 71 20.34 -5.06 -8.85
CA CYS A 71 19.70 -5.26 -10.13
C CYS A 71 18.18 -5.11 -10.02
N PRO A 72 17.52 -4.58 -11.06
CA PRO A 72 16.08 -4.41 -11.06
C PRO A 72 15.34 -5.75 -11.13
N PRO A 73 14.03 -5.75 -10.86
CA PRO A 73 13.15 -6.88 -11.14
C PRO A 73 13.17 -7.27 -12.62
N LEU A 74 13.31 -8.57 -12.86
CA LEU A 74 13.34 -9.16 -14.19
C LEU A 74 11.98 -8.98 -14.88
N GLY A 75 10.90 -9.05 -14.10
CA GLY A 75 9.57 -8.62 -14.50
C GLY A 75 8.54 -9.73 -14.52
N LEU A 76 8.53 -10.58 -13.50
CA LEU A 76 7.44 -11.50 -13.24
C LEU A 76 6.17 -10.72 -12.86
N GLU A 77 6.28 -9.74 -11.97
CA GLU A 77 5.16 -8.87 -11.54
C GLU A 77 4.70 -7.95 -12.69
N SER A 78 5.66 -7.29 -13.34
CA SER A 78 5.38 -6.34 -14.43
C SER A 78 5.00 -6.98 -15.78
N LEU A 79 4.90 -8.32 -15.84
CA LEU A 79 4.59 -9.10 -17.04
C LEU A 79 5.60 -8.96 -18.20
N ARG A 80 6.76 -8.31 -18.00
CA ARG A 80 7.86 -8.30 -18.98
C ARG A 80 8.39 -9.71 -19.28
N VAL A 81 8.36 -10.59 -18.29
CA VAL A 81 8.60 -12.02 -18.49
C VAL A 81 7.31 -12.67 -18.98
N SER A 82 7.30 -13.18 -20.22
CA SER A 82 6.13 -13.86 -20.80
C SER A 82 5.84 -15.22 -20.17
N ASP A 83 4.60 -15.71 -20.25
CA ASP A 83 4.22 -17.02 -19.69
C ASP A 83 5.04 -18.19 -20.23
N PHE A 84 5.48 -18.11 -21.50
CA PHE A 84 6.33 -19.12 -22.13
C PHE A 84 7.74 -19.21 -21.52
N GLN A 85 8.18 -18.20 -20.77
CA GLN A 85 9.45 -18.21 -20.04
C GLN A 85 9.33 -18.85 -18.65
N LEU A 86 8.12 -19.21 -18.22
CA LEU A 86 7.85 -19.78 -16.90
C LEU A 86 7.51 -21.26 -17.05
N ARG A 87 8.20 -22.11 -16.28
CA ARG A 87 7.94 -23.55 -16.24
C ARG A 87 7.92 -24.03 -14.80
N ALA A 88 7.30 -25.16 -14.56
CA ALA A 88 7.31 -25.80 -13.26
C ALA A 88 7.46 -27.32 -13.41
N SER A 89 7.95 -27.97 -12.36
CA SER A 89 8.05 -29.43 -12.26
C SER A 89 6.70 -30.12 -12.39
N SER A 90 5.69 -29.56 -11.72
CA SER A 90 4.33 -30.07 -11.67
C SER A 90 3.35 -28.95 -11.32
N ILE A 91 2.06 -29.20 -11.52
CA ILE A 91 0.98 -28.25 -11.21
C ILE A 91 -0.12 -28.99 -10.46
N LYS A 92 -0.62 -28.41 -9.37
CA LYS A 92 -1.72 -29.00 -8.56
C LYS A 92 -3.03 -29.07 -9.34
N ARG A 93 -3.32 -28.03 -10.12
CA ARG A 93 -4.47 -27.94 -11.05
C ARG A 93 -4.24 -26.83 -12.08
N TYR A 94 -5.12 -26.77 -13.09
CA TYR A 94 -5.00 -25.86 -14.24
C TYR A 94 -4.76 -24.38 -13.86
N GLY A 95 -5.44 -23.88 -12.82
CA GLY A 95 -5.28 -22.49 -12.37
C GLY A 95 -4.20 -22.23 -11.32
N LEU A 96 -3.27 -23.17 -11.12
CA LEU A 96 -2.13 -23.04 -10.19
C LEU A 96 -0.79 -23.30 -10.91
N GLY A 97 -0.71 -22.98 -12.20
CA GLY A 97 0.46 -23.22 -13.03
C GLY A 97 1.60 -22.21 -12.84
N ALA A 98 2.75 -22.46 -13.49
CA ALA A 98 3.95 -21.61 -13.39
C ALA A 98 3.69 -20.13 -13.74
N HIS A 99 2.79 -19.86 -14.70
CA HIS A 99 2.36 -18.51 -15.09
C HIS A 99 1.75 -17.70 -13.93
N ARG A 100 1.29 -18.39 -12.87
CA ARG A 100 0.75 -17.77 -11.65
C ARG A 100 1.75 -17.72 -10.51
N GLY A 101 2.98 -18.19 -10.71
CA GLY A 101 4.08 -18.00 -9.77
C GLY A 101 4.64 -16.57 -9.75
N ARG A 102 3.91 -15.57 -10.24
CA ARG A 102 4.35 -14.17 -10.33
C ARG A 102 4.07 -13.46 -9.01
N LEU A 103 5.00 -12.63 -8.55
CA LEU A 103 4.82 -11.80 -7.37
C LEU A 103 3.55 -10.94 -7.45
N ASN A 104 2.88 -10.75 -6.31
CA ASN A 104 1.66 -9.96 -6.15
C ASN A 104 0.45 -10.37 -7.01
N ILE A 105 0.51 -11.46 -7.77
CA ILE A 105 -0.65 -11.96 -8.51
C ILE A 105 -1.78 -12.31 -7.54
N GLN A 106 -3.00 -11.87 -7.86
CA GLN A 106 -4.19 -12.02 -7.01
C GLN A 106 -5.05 -13.19 -7.49
N SER A 107 -5.73 -13.85 -6.56
CA SER A 107 -6.77 -14.85 -6.85
C SER A 107 -7.96 -14.24 -7.60
N GLY A 108 -8.73 -15.11 -8.26
CA GLY A 108 -10.06 -14.76 -8.74
C GLY A 108 -10.99 -14.37 -7.58
N ILE A 109 -11.97 -13.51 -7.89
CA ILE A 109 -12.90 -12.93 -6.90
C ILE A 109 -14.18 -13.76 -6.71
N HIS A 110 -14.39 -14.80 -7.51
CA HIS A 110 -15.62 -15.59 -7.48
C HIS A 110 -15.39 -16.98 -6.88
N ASP A 111 -16.35 -17.42 -6.07
CA ASP A 111 -16.40 -18.77 -5.53
C ASP A 111 -16.42 -19.79 -6.68
N GLY A 112 -15.42 -20.69 -6.69
CA GLY A 112 -15.24 -21.68 -7.77
C GLY A 112 -14.26 -21.25 -8.88
N ASP A 113 -13.66 -20.06 -8.78
CA ASP A 113 -12.54 -19.70 -9.64
C ASP A 113 -11.38 -20.70 -9.45
N PHE A 114 -11.05 -21.43 -10.51
CA PHE A 114 -9.94 -22.40 -10.48
C PHE A 114 -8.56 -21.73 -10.30
N TYR A 115 -8.50 -20.40 -10.42
CA TYR A 115 -7.30 -19.56 -10.45
C TYR A 115 -7.08 -18.83 -9.13
N ASP A 116 -6.33 -19.44 -8.21
CA ASP A 116 -5.79 -18.73 -7.06
C ASP A 116 -4.54 -17.92 -7.45
N GLY A 117 -4.09 -17.02 -6.58
CA GLY A 117 -2.91 -16.19 -6.76
C GLY A 117 -1.60 -16.90 -6.40
N GLY A 118 -1.19 -17.92 -7.18
CA GLY A 118 0.11 -18.57 -6.99
C GLY A 118 0.35 -19.77 -7.90
N TRP A 119 1.62 -20.19 -8.01
CA TRP A 119 1.94 -21.55 -8.49
C TRP A 119 1.88 -22.51 -7.31
N CYS A 120 1.30 -23.70 -7.52
CA CYS A 120 1.37 -24.79 -6.55
C CYS A 120 1.79 -26.10 -7.21
N ALA A 121 2.73 -26.81 -6.58
CA ALA A 121 3.19 -28.10 -7.04
C ALA A 121 2.09 -29.18 -6.91
N GLY A 122 2.11 -30.15 -7.81
CA GLY A 122 1.20 -31.30 -7.78
C GLY A 122 1.61 -32.39 -6.78
N HIS A 123 2.86 -32.38 -6.32
CA HIS A 123 3.39 -33.32 -5.34
C HIS A 123 4.11 -32.56 -4.21
N GLU A 124 4.07 -33.13 -3.01
CA GLU A 124 4.65 -32.55 -1.79
C GLU A 124 6.01 -33.20 -1.47
N ASP A 125 6.97 -33.02 -2.39
CA ASP A 125 8.33 -33.51 -2.27
C ASP A 125 9.37 -32.40 -2.53
N ARG A 126 10.65 -32.70 -2.30
CA ARG A 126 11.75 -31.73 -2.43
C ARG A 126 12.30 -31.61 -3.86
N ASP A 127 11.74 -32.35 -4.81
CA ASP A 127 12.17 -32.36 -6.21
C ASP A 127 11.37 -31.36 -7.06
N GLN A 128 10.43 -30.65 -6.44
CA GLN A 128 9.62 -29.62 -7.10
C GLN A 128 10.40 -28.34 -7.39
N TRP A 129 10.04 -27.65 -8.47
CA TRP A 129 10.68 -26.40 -8.86
C TRP A 129 9.79 -25.48 -9.70
N LEU A 130 10.05 -24.18 -9.57
CA LEU A 130 9.60 -23.12 -10.47
C LEU A 130 10.81 -22.59 -11.24
N GLU A 131 10.74 -22.59 -12.56
CA GLU A 131 11.83 -22.21 -13.48
C GLU A 131 11.47 -20.94 -14.25
N ILE A 132 12.46 -20.08 -14.42
CA ILE A 132 12.37 -18.82 -15.15
C ILE A 132 13.50 -18.76 -16.19
N ASP A 133 13.13 -18.54 -17.46
CA ASP A 133 14.06 -18.24 -18.57
C ASP A 133 14.24 -16.73 -18.74
N ALA A 134 15.43 -16.20 -18.47
CA ALA A 134 15.76 -14.79 -18.68
C ALA A 134 15.98 -14.42 -20.17
N ARG A 135 15.90 -15.39 -21.09
CA ARG A 135 16.20 -15.36 -22.54
C ARG A 135 17.64 -15.03 -22.93
N ARG A 136 18.34 -14.27 -22.11
CA ARG A 136 19.70 -13.79 -22.33
C ARG A 136 20.54 -13.97 -21.05
N PRO A 137 21.89 -14.07 -21.18
CA PRO A 137 22.76 -14.16 -20.02
C PRO A 137 22.46 -13.01 -19.05
N THR A 138 22.08 -13.36 -17.83
CA THR A 138 21.61 -12.41 -16.82
C THR A 138 22.40 -12.63 -15.54
N ARG A 139 22.89 -11.54 -14.96
CA ARG A 139 23.49 -11.55 -13.62
C ARG A 139 22.36 -11.52 -12.59
N PHE A 140 22.06 -12.66 -11.99
CA PHE A 140 21.09 -12.78 -10.92
C PHE A 140 21.70 -12.31 -9.59
N THR A 141 20.94 -11.53 -8.82
CA THR A 141 21.38 -10.95 -7.54
C THR A 141 20.47 -11.30 -6.37
N GLY A 142 19.24 -11.75 -6.61
CA GLY A 142 18.31 -12.07 -5.54
C GLY A 142 16.98 -12.62 -6.04
N VAL A 143 16.18 -13.09 -5.09
CA VAL A 143 14.84 -13.61 -5.31
C VAL A 143 13.93 -13.03 -4.24
N ILE A 144 12.75 -12.58 -4.65
CA ILE A 144 11.67 -12.19 -3.75
C ILE A 144 10.63 -13.31 -3.80
N THR A 145 10.23 -13.86 -2.65
CA THR A 145 9.19 -14.89 -2.57
C THR A 145 7.99 -14.42 -1.77
N GLN A 146 6.82 -14.94 -2.11
CA GLN A 146 5.54 -14.67 -1.46
C GLN A 146 4.72 -15.97 -1.49
N GLY A 147 3.78 -16.17 -0.56
CA GLY A 147 2.95 -17.38 -0.53
C GLY A 147 1.75 -17.29 -1.48
N LEU A 148 0.81 -18.23 -1.38
CA LEU A 148 -0.43 -18.27 -2.16
C LEU A 148 -1.39 -17.18 -1.70
N ASN A 149 -1.89 -16.35 -2.62
CA ASN A 149 -3.07 -15.54 -2.37
C ASN A 149 -4.32 -16.36 -2.74
N SER A 150 -5.14 -16.75 -1.77
CA SER A 150 -6.42 -17.44 -2.00
C SER A 150 -7.41 -17.05 -0.92
N ILE A 151 -8.69 -17.06 -1.26
CA ILE A 151 -9.79 -16.88 -0.32
C ILE A 151 -10.10 -18.16 0.48
N TRP A 152 -9.62 -19.33 0.02
CA TRP A 152 -9.97 -20.64 0.59
C TRP A 152 -8.85 -21.30 1.36
N THR A 153 -7.60 -21.14 0.92
CA THR A 153 -6.46 -21.84 1.49
C THR A 153 -5.29 -20.91 1.76
N TYR A 154 -4.47 -21.29 2.73
CA TYR A 154 -3.26 -20.56 3.09
C TYR A 154 -2.08 -21.50 2.94
N ASP A 155 -1.26 -21.26 1.91
CA ASP A 155 -0.14 -22.12 1.53
C ASP A 155 1.08 -21.26 1.24
N TRP A 156 2.25 -21.62 1.79
CA TRP A 156 3.50 -20.92 1.51
C TRP A 156 4.73 -21.80 1.75
N VAL A 157 5.81 -21.46 1.05
CA VAL A 157 7.13 -22.08 1.22
C VAL A 157 7.91 -21.39 2.34
N THR A 158 8.44 -22.17 3.29
CA THR A 158 9.19 -21.67 4.46
C THR A 158 10.70 -21.74 4.27
N SER A 159 11.20 -22.59 3.38
CA SER A 159 12.60 -22.55 2.92
C SER A 159 12.75 -23.13 1.52
N TYR A 160 13.76 -22.64 0.79
CA TYR A 160 14.02 -23.07 -0.59
C TYR A 160 15.51 -23.02 -0.93
N LYS A 161 15.89 -23.75 -1.99
CA LYS A 161 17.20 -23.67 -2.65
C LYS A 161 17.03 -23.02 -4.02
N ILE A 162 18.14 -22.56 -4.59
CA ILE A 162 18.16 -21.96 -5.93
C ILE A 162 19.16 -22.73 -6.79
N GLN A 163 18.80 -22.98 -8.04
CA GLN A 163 19.69 -23.58 -9.04
C GLN A 163 19.75 -22.71 -10.29
N PHE A 164 20.88 -22.76 -11.00
CA PHE A 164 21.12 -21.98 -12.20
C PHE A 164 21.55 -22.89 -13.35
N SER A 165 21.19 -22.51 -14.58
CA SER A 165 21.61 -23.23 -15.78
C SER A 165 21.77 -22.29 -16.97
N ASN A 166 22.56 -22.72 -17.96
CA ASN A 166 22.67 -22.07 -19.26
C ASN A 166 21.97 -22.85 -20.38
N ASP A 167 21.67 -24.12 -20.16
CA ASP A 167 21.22 -25.06 -21.19
C ASP A 167 19.99 -25.89 -20.78
N THR A 168 19.44 -25.68 -19.57
CA THR A 168 18.36 -26.46 -18.93
C THR A 168 18.67 -27.92 -18.61
N HIS A 169 19.86 -28.42 -18.96
CA HIS A 169 20.30 -29.79 -18.70
C HIS A 169 21.22 -29.87 -17.48
N ALA A 170 22.26 -29.03 -17.43
CA ALA A 170 23.20 -28.97 -16.33
C ALA A 170 22.80 -27.85 -15.36
N TRP A 171 22.53 -28.22 -14.10
CA TRP A 171 22.11 -27.30 -13.05
C TRP A 171 23.18 -27.15 -11.99
N GLN A 172 23.53 -25.91 -11.69
CA GLN A 172 24.51 -25.54 -10.67
C GLN A 172 23.75 -24.95 -9.46
N PRO A 173 23.95 -25.50 -8.24
CA PRO A 173 23.29 -24.97 -7.06
C PRO A 173 23.86 -23.60 -6.68
N GLY A 174 23.02 -22.75 -6.10
CA GLY A 174 23.44 -21.51 -5.45
C GLY A 174 24.29 -21.82 -4.23
N ARG A 175 25.50 -21.25 -4.19
CA ARG A 175 26.50 -21.52 -3.15
C ARG A 175 26.90 -20.26 -2.39
N ASN A 176 27.23 -20.45 -1.11
CA ASN A 176 27.94 -19.46 -0.31
C ASN A 176 29.32 -20.05 0.01
N GLY A 177 30.31 -19.71 -0.82
CA GLY A 177 31.59 -20.42 -0.83
C GLY A 177 31.44 -21.85 -1.32
N THR A 178 31.64 -22.83 -0.44
CA THR A 178 31.63 -24.27 -0.78
C THR A 178 30.29 -24.95 -0.54
N GLU A 179 29.44 -24.39 0.31
CA GLU A 179 28.18 -25.01 0.72
C GLU A 179 26.98 -24.51 -0.09
N GLU A 180 26.02 -25.39 -0.33
CA GLU A 180 24.75 -25.03 -0.95
C GLU A 180 23.89 -24.22 0.03
N VAL A 181 23.33 -23.11 -0.45
CA VAL A 181 22.56 -22.19 0.40
C VAL A 181 21.11 -22.61 0.46
N VAL A 182 20.59 -22.75 1.68
CA VAL A 182 19.15 -22.83 1.93
C VAL A 182 18.67 -21.46 2.38
N PHE A 183 17.77 -20.87 1.60
CA PHE A 183 17.20 -19.55 1.86
C PHE A 183 15.96 -19.67 2.76
N PRO A 184 15.84 -18.85 3.82
CA PRO A 184 14.60 -18.74 4.56
C PRO A 184 13.53 -18.09 3.69
N GLY A 185 12.35 -18.72 3.62
CA GLY A 185 11.21 -18.26 2.84
C GLY A 185 10.23 -17.42 3.65
N ASN A 186 8.95 -17.64 3.38
CA ASN A 186 7.85 -16.86 3.92
C ASN A 186 7.37 -17.42 5.27
N LYS A 187 6.72 -16.56 6.06
CA LYS A 187 6.06 -16.92 7.33
C LYS A 187 4.53 -16.84 7.25
N ASP A 188 4.04 -16.21 6.20
CA ASP A 188 2.65 -15.95 5.91
C ASP A 188 2.48 -15.83 4.37
N PRO A 189 1.25 -15.92 3.84
CA PRO A 189 1.04 -15.94 2.40
C PRO A 189 1.21 -14.59 1.70
N GLU A 190 1.16 -13.47 2.43
CA GLU A 190 1.00 -12.13 1.86
C GLU A 190 2.29 -11.32 1.86
N THR A 191 3.19 -11.51 2.81
CA THR A 191 4.37 -10.67 2.99
C THR A 191 5.49 -11.11 2.04
N PRO A 192 5.94 -10.26 1.09
CA PRO A 192 7.09 -10.56 0.25
C PRO A 192 8.38 -10.63 1.08
N VAL A 193 9.23 -11.62 0.79
CA VAL A 193 10.53 -11.81 1.46
C VAL A 193 11.64 -11.76 0.42
N LEU A 194 12.50 -10.75 0.53
CA LEU A 194 13.70 -10.61 -0.29
C LEU A 194 14.86 -11.42 0.29
N ASN A 195 15.43 -12.31 -0.53
CA ASN A 195 16.72 -12.94 -0.28
C ASN A 195 17.72 -12.53 -1.36
N ALA A 196 18.76 -11.80 -0.96
CA ALA A 196 19.91 -11.52 -1.82
C ALA A 196 20.81 -12.76 -1.93
N LEU A 197 21.33 -13.02 -3.12
CA LEU A 197 22.32 -14.06 -3.33
C LEU A 197 23.64 -13.63 -2.68
N PRO A 198 24.30 -14.48 -1.88
CA PRO A 198 25.60 -14.16 -1.27
C PRO A 198 26.67 -13.81 -2.30
N THR A 199 26.59 -14.44 -3.48
CA THR A 199 27.42 -14.12 -4.64
C THR A 199 26.51 -14.07 -5.88
N PRO A 200 26.50 -12.96 -6.64
CA PRO A 200 25.72 -12.89 -7.87
C PRO A 200 26.19 -13.94 -8.89
N VAL A 201 25.23 -14.61 -9.55
CA VAL A 201 25.51 -15.68 -10.53
C VAL A 201 25.07 -15.25 -11.91
N VAL A 202 25.91 -15.49 -12.92
CA VAL A 202 25.56 -15.24 -14.32
C VAL A 202 25.04 -16.54 -14.92
N ALA A 203 23.78 -16.54 -15.34
CA ALA A 203 23.17 -17.67 -16.04
C ALA A 203 22.03 -17.21 -16.95
N ARG A 204 21.45 -18.11 -17.73
CA ARG A 204 20.21 -17.84 -18.48
C ARG A 204 18.95 -18.26 -17.73
N TYR A 205 19.01 -19.39 -17.04
CA TYR A 205 17.89 -20.00 -16.33
C TYR A 205 18.14 -19.98 -14.83
N ILE A 206 17.05 -19.80 -14.08
CA ILE A 206 17.04 -19.91 -12.62
C ILE A 206 15.85 -20.80 -12.19
N ARG A 207 16.09 -21.66 -11.19
CA ARG A 207 15.07 -22.50 -10.54
C ARG A 207 15.00 -22.16 -9.05
N ILE A 208 13.77 -22.09 -8.54
CA ILE A 208 13.46 -22.04 -7.12
C ILE A 208 12.97 -23.43 -6.72
N ASN A 209 13.65 -24.07 -5.77
CA ASN A 209 13.40 -25.44 -5.33
C ASN A 209 12.93 -25.45 -3.86
N PRO A 210 11.62 -25.54 -3.58
CA PRO A 210 11.09 -25.60 -2.22
C PRO A 210 11.68 -26.76 -1.41
N GLN A 211 12.01 -26.53 -0.14
CA GLN A 211 12.61 -27.54 0.76
C GLN A 211 11.71 -27.85 1.96
N THR A 212 11.08 -26.81 2.49
CA THR A 212 10.05 -26.90 3.54
C THR A 212 8.94 -25.91 3.24
N TRP A 213 7.73 -26.22 3.70
CA TRP A 213 6.52 -25.41 3.50
C TRP A 213 5.68 -25.41 4.78
N PHE A 214 4.56 -24.68 4.76
CA PHE A 214 3.61 -24.66 5.87
C PHE A 214 3.13 -26.08 6.21
N GLU A 215 3.21 -26.48 7.49
CA GLU A 215 2.98 -27.87 7.93
C GLU A 215 1.58 -28.40 7.59
N ASN A 216 0.57 -27.51 7.58
CA ASN A 216 -0.82 -27.86 7.25
C ASN A 216 -1.22 -27.46 5.83
N GLY A 217 -0.24 -27.17 4.97
CA GLY A 217 -0.46 -26.71 3.60
C GLY A 217 0.36 -27.49 2.57
N THR A 218 0.40 -26.94 1.38
CA THR A 218 1.04 -27.50 0.19
C THR A 218 2.12 -26.56 -0.34
N ILE A 219 2.92 -27.04 -1.27
CA ILE A 219 3.98 -26.24 -1.89
C ILE A 219 3.34 -25.23 -2.83
N CYS A 220 3.22 -23.99 -2.38
CA CYS A 220 2.78 -22.87 -3.19
C CYS A 220 3.69 -21.67 -3.02
N LEU A 221 4.03 -20.99 -4.12
CA LEU A 221 4.79 -19.75 -4.08
C LEU A 221 4.49 -18.84 -5.27
N ARG A 222 4.70 -17.56 -5.02
CA ARG A 222 4.86 -16.48 -5.99
C ARG A 222 6.29 -15.94 -5.85
N ALA A 223 6.85 -15.45 -6.94
CA ALA A 223 8.21 -14.96 -6.94
C ALA A 223 8.45 -13.79 -7.90
N GLU A 224 9.49 -13.02 -7.62
CA GLU A 224 10.15 -12.10 -8.55
C GLU A 224 11.66 -12.33 -8.49
N ILE A 225 12.33 -12.16 -9.61
CA ILE A 225 13.76 -12.39 -9.74
C ILE A 225 14.47 -11.05 -9.92
N LEU A 226 15.50 -10.78 -9.13
CA LEU A 226 16.34 -9.61 -9.32
C LEU A 226 17.54 -9.98 -10.20
N GLY A 227 17.71 -9.27 -11.32
CA GLY A 227 18.81 -9.55 -12.23
C GLY A 227 19.03 -8.49 -13.30
N CYS A 228 20.29 -8.34 -13.70
CA CYS A 228 20.70 -7.41 -14.76
C CYS A 228 21.04 -8.22 -16.02
N PRO A 229 20.32 -8.01 -17.13
CA PRO A 229 20.69 -8.60 -18.41
C PRO A 229 22.10 -8.14 -18.80
N LEU A 230 22.94 -9.07 -19.23
CA LEU A 230 24.26 -8.78 -19.77
C LEU A 230 24.21 -8.73 -21.29
N PRO A 231 25.07 -7.92 -21.94
CA PRO A 231 25.25 -8.00 -23.38
C PRO A 231 25.73 -9.40 -23.75
N ASP A 232 25.05 -10.03 -24.71
CA ASP A 232 25.40 -11.35 -25.23
C ASP A 232 26.38 -11.18 -26.41
N PRO A 233 27.66 -11.59 -26.27
CA PRO A 233 28.65 -11.45 -27.34
C PRO A 233 28.34 -12.31 -28.58
N ASN A 234 27.47 -13.32 -28.47
CA ASN A 234 27.08 -14.20 -29.56
C ASN A 234 25.75 -13.80 -30.22
N ASN A 235 25.08 -12.75 -29.72
CA ASN A 235 23.83 -12.30 -30.29
C ASN A 235 24.07 -11.29 -31.42
N ILE A 236 24.14 -11.79 -32.66
CA ILE A 236 24.25 -11.01 -33.91
C ILE A 236 22.99 -10.14 -34.15
N TYR A 237 21.91 -10.42 -33.44
CA TYR A 237 20.64 -9.68 -33.46
C TYR A 237 20.43 -8.91 -32.15
N SER A 238 21.40 -8.10 -31.72
CA SER A 238 21.15 -7.04 -30.72
C SER A 238 20.27 -5.93 -31.33
N TRP A 239 19.12 -6.29 -31.92
CA TRP A 239 18.12 -5.31 -32.25
C TRP A 239 17.52 -4.86 -30.93
N GLU A 240 17.83 -3.61 -30.58
CA GLU A 240 17.11 -2.77 -29.62
C GLU A 240 15.64 -2.63 -30.09
N ASN A 241 14.88 -3.71 -30.08
CA ASN A 241 13.45 -3.71 -30.35
C ASN A 241 12.65 -3.66 -29.04
N GLU A 242 13.16 -2.93 -28.05
CA GLU A 242 12.23 -2.19 -27.20
C GLU A 242 12.03 -0.88 -27.93
N PRO A 243 10.88 -0.62 -28.58
CA PRO A 243 10.60 0.70 -29.10
C PRO A 243 10.74 1.66 -27.93
N VAL A 244 11.82 2.44 -27.91
CA VAL A 244 11.97 3.53 -26.96
C VAL A 244 10.72 4.38 -27.16
N PRO A 245 9.87 4.56 -26.14
CA PRO A 245 8.68 5.37 -26.28
C PRO A 245 9.10 6.72 -26.87
N THR A 246 8.65 7.02 -28.08
CA THR A 246 8.93 8.31 -28.74
C THR A 246 8.29 9.47 -27.99
N ASP A 247 7.36 9.15 -27.10
CA ASP A 247 6.80 10.08 -26.12
C ASP A 247 7.80 10.39 -25.02
N LYS A 248 8.06 11.69 -24.81
CA LYS A 248 8.83 12.24 -23.68
C LYS A 248 8.06 12.15 -22.35
N LEU A 249 7.23 11.13 -22.18
CA LEU A 249 6.50 10.87 -20.94
C LEU A 249 7.45 10.19 -19.95
N ASP A 250 7.62 10.82 -18.80
CA ASP A 250 8.45 10.32 -17.71
C ASP A 250 7.65 9.27 -16.93
N PHE A 251 7.71 8.01 -17.37
CA PHE A 251 7.04 6.87 -16.70
C PHE A 251 7.82 6.43 -15.46
N ARG A 252 7.76 7.27 -14.42
CA ARG A 252 8.29 6.96 -13.10
C ARG A 252 7.37 7.49 -12.01
N HIS A 253 7.45 6.86 -10.85
CA HIS A 253 6.77 7.37 -9.67
C HIS A 253 7.58 8.53 -9.08
N HIS A 254 6.89 9.60 -8.68
CA HIS A 254 7.51 10.77 -8.08
C HIS A 254 7.45 10.67 -6.56
N ASP A 255 8.60 10.76 -5.88
CA ASP A 255 8.60 10.94 -4.43
C ASP A 255 7.91 12.28 -4.05
N TYR A 256 7.61 12.48 -2.77
CA TYR A 256 6.93 13.70 -2.32
C TYR A 256 7.68 15.00 -2.68
N LYS A 257 9.02 14.99 -2.68
CA LYS A 257 9.83 16.16 -3.03
C LYS A 257 9.75 16.44 -4.53
N GLU A 258 9.80 15.42 -5.35
CA GLU A 258 9.73 15.49 -6.80
C GLU A 258 8.33 15.89 -7.28
N MET A 259 7.27 15.33 -6.68
CA MET A 259 5.89 15.75 -6.90
C MET A 259 5.74 17.26 -6.67
N ARG A 260 6.24 17.76 -5.54
CA ARG A 260 6.21 19.20 -5.23
C ARG A 260 7.00 20.02 -6.25
N LYS A 261 8.15 19.52 -6.69
CA LYS A 261 8.97 20.19 -7.70
C LYS A 261 8.24 20.27 -9.04
N LEU A 262 7.55 19.20 -9.44
CA LEU A 262 6.73 19.16 -10.65
C LEU A 262 5.55 20.13 -10.57
N MET A 263 4.78 20.11 -9.48
CA MET A 263 3.67 21.04 -9.28
C MET A 263 4.13 22.49 -9.31
N LYS A 264 5.27 22.79 -8.66
CA LYS A 264 5.87 24.13 -8.70
C LYS A 264 6.26 24.52 -10.12
N LYS A 265 6.89 23.61 -10.88
CA LYS A 265 7.29 23.84 -12.27
C LYS A 265 6.08 24.16 -13.16
N VAL A 266 5.00 23.40 -13.05
CA VAL A 266 3.76 23.67 -13.82
C VAL A 266 3.16 25.04 -13.46
N ASN A 267 3.18 25.41 -12.18
CA ASN A 267 2.71 26.73 -11.74
C ASN A 267 3.59 27.87 -12.26
N GLU A 268 4.89 27.64 -12.42
CA GLU A 268 5.83 28.61 -13.03
C GLU A 268 5.66 28.69 -14.56
N GLU A 269 5.30 27.59 -15.21
CA GLU A 269 5.01 27.55 -16.66
C GLU A 269 3.68 28.25 -17.01
N CYS A 270 2.64 28.10 -16.18
CA CYS A 270 1.30 28.63 -16.43
C CYS A 270 0.73 29.43 -15.24
N PRO A 271 1.39 30.53 -14.79
CA PRO A 271 0.99 31.26 -13.58
C PRO A 271 -0.38 31.94 -13.69
N ASN A 272 -0.83 32.27 -14.91
CA ASN A 272 -2.10 32.97 -15.13
C ASN A 272 -3.32 32.09 -14.89
N ILE A 273 -3.17 30.77 -15.06
CA ILE A 273 -4.28 29.83 -14.97
C ILE A 273 -4.12 28.82 -13.84
N THR A 274 -3.04 28.90 -13.06
CA THR A 274 -2.75 27.91 -12.01
C THR A 274 -2.48 28.57 -10.67
N ARG A 275 -2.87 27.86 -9.60
CA ARG A 275 -2.54 28.24 -8.22
C ARG A 275 -2.34 27.00 -7.37
N VAL A 276 -1.19 26.92 -6.70
CA VAL A 276 -0.91 25.83 -5.75
C VAL A 276 -1.21 26.28 -4.32
N TYR A 277 -2.03 25.52 -3.61
CA TYR A 277 -2.35 25.75 -2.20
C TYR A 277 -2.30 24.45 -1.39
N SER A 278 -2.34 24.57 -0.06
CA SER A 278 -2.25 23.43 0.87
C SER A 278 -3.57 23.29 1.63
N ILE A 279 -4.14 22.09 1.68
CA ILE A 279 -5.39 21.82 2.43
C ILE A 279 -5.17 21.33 3.87
N GLY A 280 -3.91 21.10 4.24
CA GLY A 280 -3.53 20.64 5.56
C GLY A 280 -2.17 19.97 5.54
N LYS A 281 -1.83 19.29 6.63
CA LYS A 281 -0.66 18.43 6.75
C LYS A 281 -1.11 17.02 7.15
N SER A 282 -0.39 16.02 6.68
CA SER A 282 -0.46 14.66 7.18
C SER A 282 0.09 14.55 8.60
N TYR A 283 -0.01 13.35 9.18
CA TYR A 283 0.48 13.08 10.53
C TYR A 283 1.99 13.33 10.66
N LEU A 284 2.78 12.90 9.67
CA LEU A 284 4.23 13.16 9.64
C LEU A 284 4.59 14.59 9.19
N GLY A 285 3.59 15.46 9.03
CA GLY A 285 3.78 16.87 8.72
C GLY A 285 3.95 17.20 7.24
N LEU A 286 3.70 16.26 6.33
CA LEU A 286 3.73 16.49 4.90
C LEU A 286 2.49 17.27 4.46
N LYS A 287 2.69 18.40 3.79
CA LYS A 287 1.62 19.24 3.27
C LYS A 287 0.89 18.55 2.11
N MET A 288 -0.43 18.50 2.19
CA MET A 288 -1.28 18.05 1.08
C MET A 288 -1.49 19.22 0.13
N TYR A 289 -0.82 19.19 -1.01
CA TYR A 289 -0.90 20.24 -2.03
C TYR A 289 -2.01 19.96 -3.03
N VAL A 290 -2.72 21.01 -3.41
CA VAL A 290 -3.73 21.00 -4.48
C VAL A 290 -3.29 22.01 -5.54
N MET A 291 -3.39 21.61 -6.81
CA MET A 291 -3.29 22.53 -7.92
C MET A 291 -4.69 22.92 -8.38
N GLU A 292 -5.00 24.21 -8.25
CA GLU A 292 -6.15 24.85 -8.87
C GLU A 292 -5.78 25.23 -10.30
N ILE A 293 -6.67 24.94 -11.26
CA ILE A 293 -6.58 25.35 -12.66
C ILE A 293 -7.92 25.98 -13.06
N SER A 294 -7.89 27.26 -13.47
CA SER A 294 -9.05 28.08 -13.87
C SER A 294 -8.52 29.33 -14.59
N ASP A 295 -9.34 30.08 -15.31
CA ASP A 295 -8.99 31.37 -15.88
C ASP A 295 -8.77 32.48 -14.83
N ASN A 296 -9.46 32.41 -13.68
CA ASN A 296 -9.27 33.33 -12.55
C ASN A 296 -8.87 32.60 -11.24
N PRO A 297 -7.67 32.00 -11.18
CA PRO A 297 -7.28 31.16 -10.06
C PRO A 297 -7.28 31.92 -8.73
N GLY A 298 -7.92 31.35 -7.73
CA GLY A 298 -8.08 31.91 -6.39
C GLY A 298 -9.34 32.72 -6.16
N GLN A 299 -10.12 33.01 -7.21
CA GLN A 299 -11.45 33.60 -7.11
C GLN A 299 -12.51 32.52 -7.30
N HIS A 300 -13.68 32.71 -6.70
CA HIS A 300 -14.84 31.86 -6.94
C HIS A 300 -15.83 32.63 -7.80
N GLU A 301 -16.28 32.01 -8.89
CA GLU A 301 -17.18 32.62 -9.86
C GLU A 301 -18.55 31.94 -9.82
N LEU A 302 -19.60 32.73 -9.61
CA LEU A 302 -20.96 32.20 -9.52
C LEU A 302 -21.38 31.62 -10.87
N GLY A 303 -21.83 30.37 -10.86
CA GLY A 303 -22.27 29.66 -12.07
C GLY A 303 -21.16 28.92 -12.80
N GLU A 304 -19.90 29.08 -12.39
CA GLU A 304 -18.80 28.24 -12.87
C GLU A 304 -18.81 26.89 -12.12
N PRO A 305 -18.91 25.75 -12.83
CA PRO A 305 -18.84 24.44 -12.18
C PRO A 305 -17.44 24.14 -11.64
N GLU A 306 -17.39 23.62 -10.41
CA GLU A 306 -16.14 23.20 -9.75
C GLU A 306 -15.98 21.68 -9.75
N PHE A 307 -14.80 21.19 -10.13
CA PHE A 307 -14.47 19.76 -10.13
C PHE A 307 -13.23 19.49 -9.28
N ARG A 308 -13.30 18.44 -8.44
CA ARG A 308 -12.15 18.00 -7.64
C ARG A 308 -11.77 16.57 -7.97
N TYR A 309 -10.52 16.38 -8.40
CA TYR A 309 -9.90 15.07 -8.55
C TYR A 309 -8.98 14.79 -7.37
N VAL A 310 -9.19 13.65 -6.72
CA VAL A 310 -8.41 13.21 -5.56
C VAL A 310 -7.76 11.88 -5.91
N ALA A 311 -6.45 11.79 -5.72
CA ALA A 311 -5.69 10.56 -5.86
C ALA A 311 -4.84 10.27 -4.63
N GLY A 312 -4.32 9.05 -4.56
CA GLY A 312 -3.48 8.57 -3.47
C GLY A 312 -4.22 8.58 -2.13
N MET A 313 -5.50 8.20 -2.11
CA MET A 313 -6.27 8.00 -0.88
C MET A 313 -5.73 6.78 -0.13
N HIS A 314 -5.53 5.67 -0.85
CA HIS A 314 -4.53 4.68 -0.49
C HIS A 314 -3.17 5.14 -1.00
N GLY A 315 -2.17 5.22 -0.12
CA GLY A 315 -0.86 5.73 -0.49
C GLY A 315 -0.08 4.79 -1.41
N ASN A 316 -0.35 3.49 -1.39
CA ASN A 316 0.30 2.51 -2.27
C ASN A 316 -0.30 2.42 -3.68
N GLU A 317 -1.38 3.15 -3.97
CA GLU A 317 -1.99 3.22 -5.30
C GLU A 317 -1.37 4.37 -6.14
N ALA A 318 -0.13 4.15 -6.60
CA ALA A 318 0.66 5.20 -7.25
C ALA A 318 0.09 5.71 -8.60
N LEU A 319 -0.67 4.89 -9.32
CA LEU A 319 -1.15 5.23 -10.67
C LEU A 319 -1.96 6.53 -10.71
N GLY A 320 -2.97 6.65 -9.85
CA GLY A 320 -3.84 7.82 -9.84
C GLY A 320 -3.07 9.12 -9.57
N ARG A 321 -2.06 9.05 -8.69
CA ARG A 321 -1.19 10.18 -8.37
C ARG A 321 -0.44 10.66 -9.61
N GLU A 322 0.21 9.74 -10.32
CA GLU A 322 0.99 10.08 -11.52
C GLU A 322 0.10 10.56 -12.68
N LEU A 323 -1.11 10.01 -12.83
CA LEU A 323 -2.08 10.52 -13.79
C LEU A 323 -2.47 11.98 -13.51
N LEU A 324 -2.67 12.37 -12.25
CA LEU A 324 -2.97 13.76 -11.91
C LEU A 324 -1.77 14.68 -12.17
N LEU A 325 -0.53 14.25 -11.90
CA LEU A 325 0.67 15.05 -12.22
C LEU A 325 0.87 15.23 -13.73
N ASN A 326 0.56 14.20 -14.53
CA ASN A 326 0.58 14.31 -15.99
C ASN A 326 -0.57 15.19 -16.50
N LEU A 327 -1.76 15.08 -15.92
CA LEU A 327 -2.92 15.93 -16.26
C LEU A 327 -2.62 17.41 -16.02
N MET A 328 -1.97 17.76 -14.90
CA MET A 328 -1.52 19.14 -14.61
C MET A 328 -0.64 19.70 -15.73
N GLN A 329 0.38 18.93 -16.15
CA GLN A 329 1.28 19.33 -17.23
C GLN A 329 0.55 19.44 -18.58
N TYR A 330 -0.33 18.47 -18.88
CA TYR A 330 -1.11 18.45 -20.12
C TYR A 330 -2.02 19.68 -20.23
N LEU A 331 -2.80 19.98 -19.19
CA LEU A 331 -3.71 21.13 -19.18
C LEU A 331 -2.96 22.45 -19.38
N CYS A 332 -1.84 22.65 -18.66
CA CYS A 332 -1.00 23.84 -18.84
C CYS A 332 -0.48 23.96 -20.27
N ARG A 333 0.19 22.92 -20.80
CA ARG A 333 0.83 22.99 -22.13
C ARG A 333 -0.18 23.14 -23.27
N GLU A 334 -1.29 22.41 -23.21
CA GLU A 334 -2.32 22.47 -24.24
C GLU A 334 -3.12 23.78 -24.19
N TYR A 335 -3.28 24.36 -22.99
CA TYR A 335 -3.82 25.71 -22.86
C TYR A 335 -2.90 26.74 -23.53
N THR A 336 -1.59 26.70 -23.27
CA THR A 336 -0.62 27.60 -23.91
C THR A 336 -0.55 27.41 -25.42
N ARG A 337 -0.81 26.21 -25.93
CA ARG A 337 -0.90 25.91 -27.37
C ARG A 337 -2.21 26.39 -28.01
N GLY A 338 -3.18 26.82 -27.22
CA GLY A 338 -4.48 27.26 -27.71
C GLY A 338 -5.41 26.14 -28.15
N SER A 339 -5.27 24.93 -27.57
CA SER A 339 -6.15 23.81 -27.86
C SER A 339 -7.61 24.17 -27.51
N PRO A 340 -8.55 24.21 -28.49
CA PRO A 340 -9.90 24.72 -28.24
C PRO A 340 -10.63 23.99 -27.11
N ARG A 341 -10.39 22.68 -26.97
CA ARG A 341 -10.98 21.85 -25.91
C ARG A 341 -10.45 22.25 -24.54
N VAL A 342 -9.14 22.46 -24.40
CA VAL A 342 -8.50 22.74 -23.10
C VAL A 342 -8.72 24.19 -22.69
N VAL A 343 -8.66 25.13 -23.64
CA VAL A 343 -8.98 26.55 -23.38
C VAL A 343 -10.39 26.67 -22.83
N ARG A 344 -11.38 26.06 -23.51
CA ARG A 344 -12.76 26.04 -23.04
C ARG A 344 -12.91 25.41 -21.67
N LEU A 345 -12.24 24.27 -21.44
CA LEU A 345 -12.30 23.59 -20.15
C LEU A 345 -11.76 24.45 -19.01
N VAL A 346 -10.64 25.15 -19.20
CA VAL A 346 -10.04 26.02 -18.17
C VAL A 346 -10.83 27.32 -17.98
N SER A 347 -11.49 27.84 -19.01
CA SER A 347 -12.26 29.09 -18.93
C SER A 347 -13.70 28.93 -18.44
N GLU A 348 -14.26 27.71 -18.50
CA GLU A 348 -15.65 27.44 -18.09
C GLU A 348 -15.71 26.57 -16.82
N THR A 349 -14.58 26.11 -16.28
CA THR A 349 -14.57 25.21 -15.12
C THR A 349 -13.38 25.47 -14.20
N ARG A 350 -13.65 25.34 -12.89
CA ARG A 350 -12.61 25.43 -11.86
C ARG A 350 -12.20 24.04 -11.42
N ILE A 351 -10.95 23.67 -11.72
CA ILE A 351 -10.45 22.31 -11.51
C ILE A 351 -9.47 22.28 -10.34
N HIS A 352 -9.71 21.39 -9.38
CA HIS A 352 -8.84 21.15 -8.22
C HIS A 352 -8.24 19.75 -8.27
N LEU A 353 -6.92 19.67 -8.37
CA LEU A 353 -6.17 18.40 -8.48
C LEU A 353 -5.36 18.14 -7.21
N LEU A 354 -5.75 17.13 -6.42
CA LEU A 354 -5.04 16.64 -5.24
C LEU A 354 -4.34 15.31 -5.57
N PRO A 355 -3.03 15.32 -5.90
CA PRO A 355 -2.31 14.11 -6.32
C PRO A 355 -2.04 13.14 -5.17
N SER A 356 -2.08 13.58 -3.91
CA SER A 356 -1.70 12.74 -2.76
C SER A 356 -2.48 13.12 -1.50
N MET A 357 -3.58 12.41 -1.25
CA MET A 357 -4.37 12.56 -0.02
C MET A 357 -3.70 11.87 1.19
N ASN A 358 -3.00 10.75 0.97
CA ASN A 358 -2.20 10.03 1.96
C ASN A 358 -0.69 10.06 1.62
N PRO A 359 0.00 11.19 1.78
CA PRO A 359 1.41 11.30 1.44
C PRO A 359 2.31 10.44 2.35
N ASP A 360 1.93 10.18 3.61
CA ASP A 360 2.74 9.37 4.54
C ASP A 360 2.75 7.90 4.13
N GLY A 361 1.58 7.35 3.78
CA GLY A 361 1.45 6.00 3.24
C GLY A 361 2.21 5.84 1.92
N TYR A 362 2.10 6.83 1.03
CA TYR A 362 2.82 6.84 -0.24
C TYR A 362 4.34 6.81 -0.04
N GLU A 363 4.90 7.67 0.81
CA GLU A 363 6.36 7.67 1.06
C GLU A 363 6.87 6.35 1.65
N THR A 364 6.02 5.64 2.39
CA THR A 364 6.33 4.31 2.92
C THR A 364 6.37 3.28 1.78
N ALA A 365 5.33 3.25 0.93
CA ALA A 365 5.28 2.35 -0.23
C ALA A 365 6.39 2.64 -1.24
N TYR A 366 6.64 3.92 -1.54
CA TYR A 366 7.66 4.37 -2.48
C TYR A 366 9.07 3.91 -2.09
N LYS A 367 9.41 3.96 -0.79
CA LYS A 367 10.72 3.50 -0.30
C LYS A 367 10.90 1.99 -0.40
N LEU A 368 9.82 1.23 -0.25
CA LEU A 368 9.85 -0.24 -0.33
C LEU A 368 9.92 -0.73 -1.78
N GLY A 369 9.28 -0.01 -2.71
CA GLY A 369 9.09 -0.46 -4.09
C GLY A 369 7.82 -1.30 -4.26
N SER A 370 7.42 -1.52 -5.51
CA SER A 370 6.21 -2.29 -5.84
C SER A 370 6.30 -3.73 -5.32
N GLU A 371 7.51 -4.27 -5.39
CA GLU A 371 7.79 -5.68 -5.17
C GLU A 371 7.71 -6.04 -3.68
N LEU A 372 8.07 -5.10 -2.79
CA LEU A 372 8.10 -5.33 -1.35
C LEU A 372 6.90 -4.72 -0.61
N GLY A 373 6.11 -3.88 -1.26
CA GLY A 373 4.97 -3.19 -0.65
C GLY A 373 3.79 -4.11 -0.31
N GLY A 374 3.60 -5.20 -1.06
CA GLY A 374 2.39 -6.02 -0.95
C GLY A 374 1.09 -5.18 -1.04
N TRP A 375 -0.03 -5.74 -0.59
CA TRP A 375 -1.33 -5.02 -0.59
C TRP A 375 -1.47 -3.98 0.53
N ALA A 376 -0.79 -4.22 1.66
CA ALA A 376 -1.00 -3.54 2.93
C ALA A 376 -0.12 -2.30 3.12
N MET A 377 1.16 -2.37 2.76
CA MET A 377 2.12 -1.34 3.15
C MET A 377 1.86 -0.04 2.40
N GLY A 378 1.60 1.03 3.14
CA GLY A 378 1.29 2.35 2.59
C GLY A 378 -0.17 2.55 2.18
N ARG A 379 -1.05 1.55 2.35
CA ARG A 379 -2.50 1.69 2.10
C ARG A 379 -3.13 2.67 3.09
N TRP A 380 -3.00 2.40 4.38
CA TRP A 380 -3.54 3.22 5.46
C TRP A 380 -2.70 4.47 5.71
N THR A 381 -3.27 5.45 6.43
CA THR A 381 -2.48 6.56 7.00
C THR A 381 -1.45 6.02 8.00
N TYR A 382 -0.52 6.89 8.42
CA TYR A 382 0.45 6.54 9.47
C TYR A 382 -0.23 6.06 10.79
N GLU A 383 -1.45 6.52 11.05
CA GLU A 383 -2.24 6.15 12.24
C GLU A 383 -3.07 4.86 12.04
N GLY A 384 -2.94 4.19 10.90
CA GLY A 384 -3.68 2.96 10.59
C GLY A 384 -5.12 3.20 10.11
N ILE A 385 -5.45 4.42 9.65
CA ILE A 385 -6.79 4.78 9.21
C ILE A 385 -6.93 4.49 7.70
N ASP A 386 -8.00 3.79 7.32
CA ASP A 386 -8.34 3.60 5.91
C ASP A 386 -9.17 4.80 5.45
N LEU A 387 -8.56 5.70 4.68
CA LEU A 387 -9.24 6.90 4.22
C LEU A 387 -10.44 6.60 3.31
N ASN A 388 -10.45 5.46 2.60
CA ASN A 388 -11.56 5.07 1.73
C ASN A 388 -12.74 4.49 2.50
N HIS A 389 -12.51 3.96 3.70
CA HIS A 389 -13.55 3.42 4.56
C HIS A 389 -13.89 4.33 5.75
N ASN A 390 -13.27 5.51 5.83
CA ASN A 390 -13.52 6.48 6.90
C ASN A 390 -14.48 7.60 6.47
N PHE A 391 -15.42 7.30 5.55
CA PHE A 391 -16.56 8.17 5.24
C PHE A 391 -17.73 7.86 6.18
N ALA A 392 -18.68 8.79 6.28
CA ALA A 392 -19.89 8.58 7.07
C ALA A 392 -20.65 7.35 6.52
N ASP A 393 -20.86 6.34 7.36
CA ASP A 393 -21.63 5.17 6.96
C ASP A 393 -23.12 5.50 6.94
N LEU A 394 -23.61 5.75 5.73
CA LEU A 394 -25.03 5.97 5.44
C LEU A 394 -25.72 4.69 4.95
N ASN A 395 -24.94 3.66 4.60
CA ASN A 395 -25.46 2.45 3.97
C ASN A 395 -26.05 1.51 5.02
N THR A 396 -25.35 1.24 6.11
CA THR A 396 -25.85 0.32 7.15
C THR A 396 -27.22 0.74 7.69
N PRO A 397 -27.45 2.02 8.06
CA PRO A 397 -28.78 2.45 8.50
C PRO A 397 -29.87 2.31 7.44
N LEU A 398 -29.53 2.50 6.15
CA LEU A 398 -30.47 2.33 5.05
C LEU A 398 -30.83 0.85 4.86
N TRP A 399 -29.84 -0.04 4.79
CA TRP A 399 -30.07 -1.48 4.64
C TRP A 399 -30.85 -2.05 5.83
N ASP A 400 -30.49 -1.68 7.06
CA ASP A 400 -31.25 -2.07 8.25
C ASP A 400 -32.71 -1.59 8.15
N ALA A 401 -32.95 -0.38 7.64
CA ALA A 401 -34.30 0.14 7.45
C ALA A 401 -35.06 -0.56 6.33
N GLU A 402 -34.39 -0.96 5.24
CA GLU A 402 -34.99 -1.75 4.16
C GLU A 402 -35.39 -3.15 4.63
N ASP A 403 -34.50 -3.85 5.36
CA ASP A 403 -34.76 -5.17 5.94
C ASP A 403 -35.93 -5.17 6.94
N ASN A 404 -36.18 -4.03 7.58
CA ASN A 404 -37.30 -3.82 8.50
C ASN A 404 -38.54 -3.19 7.84
N GLU A 405 -38.59 -3.08 6.51
CA GLU A 405 -39.70 -2.48 5.74
C GLU A 405 -40.05 -1.03 6.18
N LEU A 406 -39.04 -0.28 6.64
CA LEU A 406 -39.20 1.10 7.11
C LEU A 406 -39.03 2.12 5.98
N VAL A 407 -38.48 1.72 4.84
CA VAL A 407 -38.24 2.58 3.67
C VAL A 407 -39.45 2.58 2.71
N PRO A 408 -39.86 3.73 2.14
CA PRO A 408 -39.37 5.09 2.38
C PRO A 408 -40.14 5.83 3.49
N HIS A 409 -41.20 5.23 4.02
CA HIS A 409 -42.23 5.97 4.78
C HIS A 409 -41.82 6.33 6.22
N LYS A 410 -40.97 5.52 6.85
CA LYS A 410 -40.42 5.76 8.20
C LYS A 410 -38.93 6.10 8.17
N PHE A 411 -38.23 5.71 7.13
CA PHE A 411 -36.83 6.03 6.90
C PHE A 411 -36.63 6.47 5.44
N PRO A 412 -36.10 7.68 5.18
CA PRO A 412 -35.95 8.16 3.81
C PRO A 412 -34.83 7.40 3.08
N ASN A 413 -35.02 7.13 1.80
CA ASN A 413 -33.98 6.55 0.93
C ASN A 413 -33.06 7.61 0.28
N HIS A 414 -33.23 8.88 0.64
CA HIS A 414 -32.49 10.02 0.11
C HIS A 414 -32.28 11.05 1.23
N TYR A 415 -31.24 11.87 1.10
CA TYR A 415 -30.86 12.87 2.13
C TYR A 415 -30.66 12.28 3.53
N LEU A 416 -29.98 11.14 3.60
CA LEU A 416 -29.64 10.49 4.86
C LEU A 416 -28.75 11.42 5.72
N PRO A 417 -29.12 11.67 7.00
CA PRO A 417 -28.31 12.51 7.86
C PRO A 417 -26.97 11.83 8.16
N ILE A 418 -25.91 12.63 8.27
CA ILE A 418 -24.60 12.15 8.72
C ILE A 418 -24.77 11.59 10.14
N PRO A 419 -24.30 10.36 10.42
CA PRO A 419 -24.44 9.76 11.75
C PRO A 419 -23.78 10.62 12.82
N GLU A 420 -24.42 10.74 13.98
CA GLU A 420 -23.95 11.63 15.05
C GLU A 420 -22.52 11.29 15.50
N TYR A 421 -22.20 10.00 15.55
CA TYR A 421 -20.87 9.50 15.92
C TYR A 421 -19.75 10.04 15.02
N TYR A 422 -20.05 10.33 13.75
CA TYR A 422 -19.10 10.86 12.78
C TYR A 422 -18.70 12.31 13.08
N THR A 423 -19.45 12.99 13.97
CA THR A 423 -19.20 14.36 14.39
C THR A 423 -18.64 14.47 15.81
N PHE A 424 -18.48 13.36 16.54
CA PHE A 424 -17.98 13.37 17.91
C PHE A 424 -16.57 13.96 18.02
N ALA A 425 -16.22 14.46 19.21
CA ALA A 425 -14.91 15.09 19.45
C ALA A 425 -13.73 14.11 19.28
N ASN A 426 -13.98 12.81 19.45
CA ASN A 426 -13.03 11.72 19.24
C ASN A 426 -13.10 11.12 17.83
N ALA A 427 -13.98 11.60 16.95
CA ALA A 427 -14.02 11.15 15.56
C ALA A 427 -12.73 11.56 14.85
N GLN A 428 -12.17 10.66 14.04
CA GLN A 428 -10.94 10.88 13.27
C GLN A 428 -11.19 11.68 11.97
N VAL A 429 -12.17 12.59 12.00
CA VAL A 429 -12.63 13.37 10.85
C VAL A 429 -12.35 14.84 11.12
N ALA A 430 -11.82 15.55 10.11
CA ALA A 430 -11.62 16.98 10.21
C ALA A 430 -12.97 17.70 10.35
N ARG A 431 -13.24 18.26 11.53
CA ARG A 431 -14.37 19.19 11.72
C ARG A 431 -14.13 20.43 10.86
N ARG A 432 -15.12 20.88 10.09
CA ARG A 432 -15.08 22.22 9.47
C ARG A 432 -14.77 23.21 10.59
N PRO A 433 -13.74 24.08 10.46
CA PRO A 433 -13.67 25.25 11.30
C PRO A 433 -14.99 25.99 11.12
N GLY A 434 -15.73 26.20 12.20
CA GLY A 434 -16.95 27.00 12.15
C GLY A 434 -16.64 28.35 11.49
N PRO A 435 -17.61 28.97 10.79
CA PRO A 435 -17.38 30.25 10.17
C PRO A 435 -16.85 31.22 11.23
N SER A 436 -15.64 31.75 11.00
CA SER A 436 -15.19 32.95 11.72
C SER A 436 -16.31 33.96 11.62
N SER A 437 -16.71 34.51 12.77
CA SER A 437 -17.84 35.42 12.95
C SER A 437 -17.67 36.73 12.16
N THR A 438 -17.77 36.68 10.85
CA THR A 438 -17.95 37.80 9.93
C THR A 438 -18.69 37.28 8.71
N GLY A 439 -20.02 37.34 8.79
CA GLY A 439 -20.91 37.54 7.65
C GLY A 439 -21.08 36.38 6.67
N CYS A 440 -21.99 35.45 6.99
CA CYS A 440 -22.98 34.95 6.05
C CYS A 440 -24.13 34.32 6.85
N ARG A 441 -25.19 35.11 7.08
CA ARG A 441 -26.47 34.60 7.58
C ARG A 441 -27.24 34.02 6.40
N SER A 442 -27.68 32.77 6.59
CA SER A 442 -28.91 32.17 6.08
C SER A 442 -29.23 32.33 4.59
N THR A 443 -29.09 31.23 3.84
CA THR A 443 -30.23 30.54 3.21
C THR A 443 -29.91 29.06 3.04
N PRO A 444 -30.81 28.14 3.43
CA PRO A 444 -30.70 26.71 3.12
C PRO A 444 -31.38 26.46 1.77
N SER A 445 -30.63 26.08 0.74
CA SER A 445 -31.20 25.46 -0.47
C SER A 445 -30.11 24.75 -1.28
N CYS A 446 -30.35 23.46 -1.50
CA CYS A 446 -29.73 22.54 -2.47
C CYS A 446 -28.29 22.08 -2.23
#